data_AF-A0A523BR09-F1
#
_entry.id   AF-A0A523BR09-F1
#
_cell.length_a   1.000
_cell.length_b   1.000
_cell.length_c   1.000
_cell.angle_alpha   90.00
_cell.angle_beta   90.00
_cell.angle_gamma   90.00
#
_symmetry.space_group_name_H-M   'P 1'
#
loop_
_entity.id
_entity.type
_entity.pdbx_description
1 polymer ?
#
loop_
_entity_poly.entity_id
_entity_poly.type
_entity_poly.pdbx_seq_one_letter_code
_entity_poly.pdbx_strand_id
1 'polypeptide(L)'
;MILTNAKERSRFIRFAIVGAIGAVIDFSVFNFLTNLVAFFKENVVWASVISFILAVISNFTWNRLWTYPDSRSKPVSRQLTQFVAVSLIGLLIRTPLFSFLEKTLTGFFVSRWSFKPLTPVIVAHNLALAIVILIVMIWNFIANRYWTYNDVKA
;
A
#
# COMPACT_ATOMS: atom_id res chain seq x y z
N MET A 1 16.14 14.73 -9.23
CA MET A 1 14.98 14.76 -10.14
C MET A 1 13.66 14.25 -9.55
N ILE A 2 13.62 13.50 -8.44
CA ILE A 2 12.43 13.44 -7.53
C ILE A 2 12.86 13.84 -6.11
N LEU A 3 14.03 13.37 -5.66
CA LEU A 3 14.60 13.67 -4.34
C LEU A 3 15.11 15.13 -4.17
N THR A 4 15.37 15.83 -5.27
CA THR A 4 15.90 17.22 -5.25
C THR A 4 14.81 18.28 -5.31
N ASN A 5 13.58 17.94 -5.73
CA ASN A 5 12.47 18.89 -5.82
C ASN A 5 11.64 18.83 -4.53
N ALA A 6 11.66 19.91 -3.75
CA ALA A 6 10.93 20.00 -2.48
C ALA A 6 9.42 19.75 -2.64
N LYS A 7 8.84 20.10 -3.80
CA LYS A 7 7.42 19.85 -4.10
C LYS A 7 7.10 18.37 -4.26
N GLU A 8 7.95 17.63 -4.97
CA GLU A 8 7.77 16.18 -5.17
C GLU A 8 7.97 15.40 -3.87
N ARG A 9 8.90 15.82 -3.00
CA ARG A 9 9.04 15.22 -1.66
C ARG A 9 7.80 15.45 -0.80
N SER A 10 7.21 16.66 -0.82
CA SER A 10 5.97 16.94 -0.11
C SER A 10 4.81 16.09 -0.63
N ARG A 11 4.70 15.92 -1.96
CA ARG A 11 3.71 15.02 -2.60
C ARG A 11 3.91 13.57 -2.18
N PHE A 12 5.15 13.09 -2.12
CA PHE A 12 5.46 11.74 -1.65
C PHE A 12 5.04 11.53 -0.19
N ILE A 13 5.35 12.49 0.70
CA ILE A 13 4.94 12.41 2.11
C ILE A 13 3.41 12.40 2.23
N ARG A 14 2.70 13.28 1.51
CA ARG A 14 1.23 13.29 1.49
C ARG A 14 0.67 11.96 0.95
N PHE A 15 1.25 11.44 -0.13
CA PHE A 15 0.86 10.14 -0.68
C PHE A 15 1.05 9.01 0.34
N ALA A 16 2.18 9.00 1.06
CA ALA A 16 2.46 8.02 2.12
C ALA A 16 1.47 8.16 3.30
N ILE A 17 1.16 9.40 3.73
CA ILE A 17 0.16 9.66 4.77
C ILE A 17 -1.21 9.15 4.35
N VAL A 18 -1.63 9.46 3.12
CA VAL A 18 -2.90 8.99 2.57
C VAL A 18 -2.91 7.47 2.53
N GLY A 19 -1.85 6.84 2.00
CA GLY A 19 -1.73 5.38 1.98
C GLY A 19 -1.82 4.75 3.37
N ALA A 20 -1.21 5.37 4.39
CA ALA A 20 -1.33 4.94 5.78
C ALA A 20 -2.77 5.06 6.30
N ILE A 21 -3.46 6.16 6.01
CA ILE A 21 -4.89 6.33 6.35
C ILE A 21 -5.73 5.23 5.70
N GLY A 22 -5.53 4.94 4.42
CA GLY A 22 -6.23 3.84 3.75
C GLY A 22 -5.95 2.49 4.38
N ALA A 23 -4.70 2.22 4.78
CA ALA A 23 -4.38 0.99 5.51
C ALA A 23 -5.11 0.91 6.85
N VAL A 24 -5.16 1.99 7.63
CA VAL A 24 -5.93 2.02 8.88
C VAL A 24 -7.41 1.74 8.61
N ILE A 25 -8.00 2.36 7.58
CA ILE A 25 -9.40 2.12 7.19
C ILE A 25 -9.62 0.65 6.81
N ASP A 26 -8.72 0.07 6.01
CA ASP A 26 -8.78 -1.33 5.59
C ASP A 26 -8.82 -2.26 6.83
N PHE A 27 -7.86 -2.10 7.73
CA PHE A 27 -7.79 -2.87 8.97
C PHE A 27 -9.03 -2.67 9.84
N SER A 28 -9.47 -1.43 10.04
CA SER A 28 -10.64 -1.12 10.87
C SER A 28 -11.92 -1.73 10.30
N VAL A 29 -12.18 -1.56 9.00
CA VAL A 29 -13.38 -2.10 8.34
C VAL A 29 -13.34 -3.63 8.31
N PHE A 30 -12.19 -4.22 7.97
CA PHE A 30 -12.05 -5.67 7.95
C PHE A 30 -12.37 -6.27 9.33
N ASN A 31 -11.78 -5.73 10.40
CA ASN A 31 -12.04 -6.21 11.76
C ASN A 31 -13.49 -5.96 12.19
N PHE A 32 -14.07 -4.82 11.83
CA PHE A 32 -15.48 -4.53 12.12
C PHE A 32 -16.41 -5.56 11.47
N LEU A 33 -16.21 -5.83 10.18
CA LEU A 33 -17.03 -6.79 9.43
C LEU A 33 -16.87 -8.21 9.97
N THR A 34 -15.64 -8.67 10.20
CA THR A 34 -15.40 -10.06 10.65
C THR A 34 -15.78 -10.30 12.12
N ASN A 35 -15.75 -9.29 12.99
CA ASN A 35 -16.11 -9.49 14.40
C ASN A 35 -17.60 -9.28 14.70
N LEU A 36 -18.27 -8.38 14.00
CA LEU A 36 -19.66 -7.98 14.33
C LEU A 36 -20.72 -8.60 13.42
N VAL A 37 -20.34 -9.13 12.26
CA VAL A 37 -21.30 -9.70 11.30
C VAL A 37 -21.02 -11.19 11.15
N ALA A 38 -21.96 -12.03 11.63
CA ALA A 38 -21.82 -13.49 11.60
C ALA A 38 -21.58 -14.05 10.19
N PHE A 39 -22.21 -13.46 9.17
CA PHE A 39 -21.97 -13.83 7.76
C PHE A 39 -20.49 -13.70 7.37
N PHE A 40 -19.85 -12.59 7.74
CA PHE A 40 -18.45 -12.30 7.39
C PHE A 40 -17.42 -13.07 8.23
N LYS A 41 -17.82 -13.68 9.36
CA LYS A 41 -16.96 -14.63 10.09
C LYS A 41 -16.60 -15.84 9.26
N GLU A 42 -17.58 -16.43 8.58
CA GLU A 42 -17.36 -17.60 7.71
C GLU A 42 -16.94 -17.20 6.29
N ASN A 43 -17.15 -15.92 5.92
CA ASN A 43 -16.88 -15.37 4.59
C ASN A 43 -15.83 -14.26 4.61
N VAL A 44 -14.67 -14.56 5.21
CA VAL A 44 -13.57 -13.59 5.42
C VAL A 44 -13.08 -12.95 4.11
N VAL A 45 -13.15 -13.68 3.00
CA VAL A 45 -12.77 -13.16 1.67
C VAL A 45 -13.66 -11.97 1.26
N TRP A 46 -14.97 -12.06 1.46
CA TRP A 46 -15.89 -10.97 1.12
C TRP A 46 -15.66 -9.74 2.01
N ALA A 47 -15.37 -9.94 3.29
CA ALA A 47 -14.99 -8.85 4.19
C ALA A 47 -13.70 -8.17 3.75
N SER A 48 -12.70 -8.94 3.31
CA SER A 48 -11.43 -8.44 2.77
C SER A 48 -11.64 -7.64 1.48
N VAL A 49 -12.50 -8.10 0.57
CA VAL A 49 -12.81 -7.36 -0.67
C VAL A 49 -13.48 -6.02 -0.35
N ILE A 50 -14.48 -6.00 0.54
CA ILE A 50 -15.22 -4.77 0.88
C ILE A 50 -14.31 -3.75 1.57
N SER A 51 -13.51 -4.20 2.55
CA SER A 51 -12.54 -3.34 3.26
C SER A 51 -11.51 -2.76 2.29
N PHE A 52 -10.95 -3.59 1.41
CA PHE A 52 -9.99 -3.14 0.40
C PHE A 52 -10.57 -2.10 -0.55
N ILE A 53 -11.80 -2.30 -1.04
CA ILE A 53 -12.48 -1.33 -1.91
C ILE A 53 -12.65 0.02 -1.20
N LEU A 54 -13.11 0.01 0.06
CA LEU A 54 -13.28 1.23 0.84
C LEU A 54 -11.96 1.96 1.09
N ALA A 55 -10.89 1.21 1.39
CA ALA A 55 -9.55 1.75 1.54
C ALA A 55 -9.03 2.39 0.25
N VAL A 56 -9.22 1.74 -0.89
CA VAL A 56 -8.83 2.28 -2.21
C VAL A 56 -9.61 3.54 -2.56
N ILE A 57 -10.92 3.58 -2.31
CA ILE A 57 -11.76 4.77 -2.54
C ILE A 57 -11.30 5.93 -1.66
N SER A 58 -11.03 5.67 -0.38
CA SER A 58 -10.49 6.68 0.55
C SER A 58 -9.15 7.22 0.05
N ASN A 59 -8.21 6.32 -0.28
CA ASN A 59 -6.90 6.69 -0.79
C ASN A 59 -6.98 7.52 -2.06
N PHE A 60 -7.84 7.13 -2.99
CA PHE A 60 -8.06 7.88 -4.22
C PHE A 60 -8.63 9.28 -3.94
N THR A 61 -9.63 9.36 -3.06
CA THR A 61 -10.30 10.62 -2.70
C THR A 61 -9.31 11.60 -2.09
N TRP A 62 -8.54 11.17 -1.10
CA TRP A 62 -7.52 12.01 -0.47
C TRP A 62 -6.37 12.36 -1.42
N ASN A 63 -5.94 11.43 -2.28
CA ASN A 63 -4.91 11.76 -3.27
C ASN A 63 -5.39 12.79 -4.30
N ARG A 64 -6.66 12.73 -4.74
CA ARG A 64 -7.23 13.72 -5.66
C ARG A 64 -7.49 15.07 -4.98
N LEU A 65 -7.94 15.08 -3.73
CA LEU A 65 -8.32 16.32 -3.05
C LEU A 65 -7.13 17.04 -2.40
N TRP A 66 -6.13 16.31 -1.91
CA TRP A 66 -5.04 16.86 -1.09
C TRP A 66 -3.64 16.67 -1.66
N THR A 67 -3.33 15.50 -2.22
CA THR A 67 -1.99 15.22 -2.80
C THR A 67 -1.83 15.90 -4.17
N TYR A 68 -2.85 15.83 -5.02
CA TYR A 68 -2.87 16.36 -6.39
C TYR A 68 -4.15 17.17 -6.68
N PRO A 69 -4.41 18.26 -5.95
CA PRO A 69 -5.60 19.09 -6.16
C PRO A 69 -5.71 19.65 -7.59
N ASP A 70 -4.57 19.84 -8.25
CA ASP A 70 -4.46 20.39 -9.60
C ASP A 70 -4.93 19.40 -10.69
N SER A 71 -5.09 18.11 -10.36
CA SER A 71 -5.45 17.06 -11.31
C SER A 71 -6.97 16.90 -11.53
N ARG A 72 -7.76 17.90 -11.11
CA ARG A 72 -9.24 17.85 -11.20
C ARG A 72 -9.79 17.99 -12.62
N SER A 73 -8.94 18.37 -13.59
CA SER A 73 -9.32 18.53 -15.00
C SER A 73 -9.69 17.21 -15.69
N LYS A 74 -9.27 16.06 -15.15
CA LYS A 74 -9.60 14.74 -15.71
C LYS A 74 -10.87 14.11 -15.11
N PRO A 75 -11.58 13.27 -15.89
CA PRO A 75 -12.71 12.47 -15.41
C PRO A 75 -12.33 11.59 -14.21
N VAL A 76 -13.19 11.57 -13.20
CA VAL A 76 -13.02 10.79 -11.96
C VAL A 76 -12.86 9.30 -12.26
N SER A 77 -13.72 8.75 -13.12
CA SER A 77 -13.73 7.33 -13.48
C SER A 77 -12.40 6.87 -14.09
N ARG A 78 -11.81 7.68 -14.98
CA ARG A 78 -10.52 7.36 -15.61
C ARG A 78 -9.38 7.32 -14.59
N GLN A 79 -9.30 8.32 -13.72
CA GLN A 79 -8.25 8.36 -12.69
C GLN A 79 -8.41 7.25 -11.65
N LEU A 80 -9.65 6.95 -11.25
CA LEU A 80 -9.91 5.83 -10.33
C LEU A 80 -9.47 4.51 -10.96
N THR A 81 -9.82 4.26 -12.22
CA THR A 81 -9.42 3.04 -12.94
C THR A 81 -7.90 2.92 -13.02
N GLN A 82 -7.19 4.02 -13.34
CA GLN A 82 -5.72 4.04 -13.35
C GLN A 82 -5.14 3.78 -11.96
N PHE A 83 -5.69 4.41 -10.91
CA PHE A 83 -5.23 4.22 -9.55
C PHE A 83 -5.42 2.77 -9.07
N VAL A 84 -6.58 2.18 -9.36
CA VAL A 84 -6.89 0.77 -9.07
C VAL A 84 -5.92 -0.14 -9.83
N ALA A 85 -5.71 0.09 -11.13
CA ALA A 85 -4.79 -0.70 -11.95
C ALA A 85 -3.36 -0.66 -11.40
N VAL A 86 -2.86 0.53 -11.05
CA VAL A 86 -1.55 0.70 -10.41
C VAL A 86 -1.47 -0.05 -9.08
N SER A 87 -2.52 0.04 -8.26
CA SER A 87 -2.58 -0.64 -6.95
C SER A 87 -2.58 -2.17 -7.11
N LEU A 88 -3.30 -2.70 -8.10
CA LEU A 88 -3.32 -4.13 -8.41
C LEU A 88 -1.96 -4.62 -8.91
N ILE A 89 -1.27 -3.85 -9.76
CA ILE A 89 0.09 -4.18 -10.18
C ILE A 89 1.04 -4.13 -8.98
N GLY A 90 0.89 -3.14 -8.09
CA GLY A 90 1.64 -3.06 -6.84
C GLY A 90 1.44 -4.30 -5.97
N LEU A 91 0.22 -4.84 -5.91
CA LEU A 91 -0.08 -6.09 -5.22
C LEU A 91 0.59 -7.30 -5.89
N LEU A 92 0.55 -7.37 -7.23
CA LEU A 92 1.22 -8.43 -8.00
C LEU A 92 2.74 -8.39 -7.84
N ILE A 93 3.35 -7.21 -7.62
CA ILE A 93 4.78 -7.07 -7.30
C ILE A 93 5.03 -7.51 -5.85
N ARG A 94 4.15 -7.10 -4.92
CA ARG A 94 4.26 -7.38 -3.48
C ARG A 94 4.36 -8.87 -3.18
N THR A 95 3.46 -9.67 -3.73
CA THR A 95 3.29 -11.09 -3.37
C THR A 95 4.52 -11.96 -3.65
N PRO A 96 5.07 -12.01 -4.89
CA PRO A 96 6.25 -12.82 -5.18
C PRO A 96 7.50 -12.27 -4.47
N LEU A 97 7.64 -10.94 -4.38
CA LEU A 97 8.78 -10.30 -3.72
C LEU A 97 8.82 -10.64 -2.23
N PHE A 98 7.67 -10.58 -1.55
CA PHE A 98 7.56 -10.99 -0.14
C PHE A 98 7.95 -12.45 0.04
N SER A 99 7.39 -13.37 -0.75
CA SER A 99 7.71 -14.80 -0.62
C SER A 99 9.19 -15.10 -0.83
N PHE A 100 9.84 -14.40 -1.76
CA PHE A 100 11.28 -14.54 -2.01
C PHE A 100 12.14 -13.99 -0.86
N LEU A 101 11.85 -12.76 -0.39
CA LEU A 101 12.61 -12.12 0.69
C LEU A 101 12.42 -12.85 2.02
N GLU A 102 11.21 -13.28 2.34
CA GLU A 102 10.89 -14.03 3.56
C GLU A 102 11.72 -15.31 3.64
N LYS A 103 11.74 -16.14 2.58
CA LYS A 103 12.53 -17.37 2.54
C LYS A 103 14.03 -17.12 2.69
N THR A 104 14.54 -16.11 1.99
CA THR A 104 15.97 -15.77 2.00
C THR A 104 16.43 -15.27 3.37
N LEU A 105 15.66 -14.35 3.96
CA LEU A 105 15.98 -13.77 5.26
C LEU A 105 15.79 -14.79 6.38
N THR A 106 14.73 -15.60 6.36
CA THR A 106 14.52 -16.64 7.37
C THR A 106 15.67 -17.65 7.35
N GLY A 107 16.11 -18.10 6.17
CA GLY A 107 17.28 -18.98 6.05
C GLY A 107 18.56 -18.37 6.63
N PHE A 108 18.82 -17.08 6.33
CA PHE A 108 19.98 -16.35 6.85
C PHE A 108 19.94 -16.18 8.38
N PHE A 109 18.81 -15.72 8.92
CA PHE A 109 18.67 -15.41 10.34
C PHE A 109 18.64 -16.66 11.22
N VAL A 110 17.94 -17.72 10.80
CA VAL A 110 17.92 -19.01 11.53
C VAL A 110 19.31 -19.64 11.56
N SER A 111 20.09 -19.52 10.49
CA SER A 111 21.44 -20.08 10.43
C SER A 111 22.46 -19.33 11.31
N ARG A 112 22.23 -18.05 11.63
CA ARG A 112 23.25 -17.17 12.21
C ARG A 112 22.94 -16.66 13.62
N TRP A 113 21.69 -16.72 14.06
CA TRP A 113 21.24 -16.06 15.29
C TRP A 113 20.17 -16.88 16.02
N SER A 114 20.26 -17.00 17.35
CA SER A 114 19.26 -17.68 18.19
C SER A 114 19.15 -17.05 19.60
N PHE A 115 19.01 -15.73 19.69
CA PHE A 115 18.80 -15.03 20.97
C PHE A 115 17.31 -14.87 21.29
N LYS A 116 16.91 -15.12 22.54
CA LYS A 116 15.60 -14.72 23.07
C LYS A 116 15.78 -13.35 23.76
N PRO A 117 14.89 -12.36 23.55
CA PRO A 117 13.44 -12.54 23.38
C PRO A 117 12.89 -12.49 21.94
N LEU A 118 13.68 -12.14 20.93
CA LEU A 118 13.20 -12.00 19.53
C LEU A 118 13.55 -13.25 18.71
N THR A 119 12.53 -14.05 18.37
CA THR A 119 12.73 -15.20 17.49
C THR A 119 13.25 -14.72 16.12
N PRO A 120 14.32 -15.31 15.55
CA PRO A 120 14.91 -14.92 14.26
C PRO A 120 13.88 -14.87 13.11
N VAL A 121 12.87 -15.74 13.17
CA VAL A 121 11.73 -15.80 12.25
C VAL A 121 10.90 -14.52 12.29
N ILE A 122 10.62 -13.98 13.48
CA ILE A 122 9.84 -12.74 13.65
C ILE A 122 10.61 -11.57 13.03
N VAL A 123 11.92 -11.49 13.25
CA VAL A 123 12.76 -10.43 12.67
C VAL A 123 12.79 -10.55 11.14
N ALA A 124 13.00 -11.75 10.60
CA ALA A 124 13.03 -11.99 9.16
C ALA A 124 11.71 -11.61 8.48
N HIS A 125 10.56 -12.00 9.03
CA HIS A 125 9.25 -11.66 8.48
C HIS A 125 8.98 -10.16 8.47
N ASN A 126 9.25 -9.46 9.58
CA ASN A 126 9.02 -8.02 9.67
C ASN A 126 9.96 -7.24 8.74
N LEU A 127 11.21 -7.68 8.61
CA LEU A 127 12.19 -7.04 7.72
C LEU A 127 11.86 -7.26 6.25
N ALA A 128 11.45 -8.48 5.87
CA ALA A 128 10.92 -8.78 4.54
C ALA A 128 9.71 -7.88 4.21
N LEU A 129 8.76 -7.81 5.15
CA LEU A 129 7.55 -7.02 5.00
C LEU A 129 7.86 -5.53 4.85
N ALA A 130 8.77 -4.97 5.66
CA ALA A 130 9.19 -3.58 5.58
C ALA A 130 9.83 -3.24 4.23
N ILE A 131 10.77 -4.07 3.76
CA ILE A 131 11.44 -3.86 2.46
C ILE A 131 10.42 -3.88 1.32
N VAL A 132 9.51 -4.86 1.33
CA VAL A 132 8.49 -5.01 0.29
C VAL A 132 7.54 -3.82 0.30
N ILE A 133 7.08 -3.37 1.47
CA ILE A 133 6.19 -2.20 1.56
C ILE A 133 6.87 -0.95 1.00
N LEU A 134 8.15 -0.72 1.31
CA LEU A 134 8.90 0.42 0.78
C LEU A 134 8.98 0.39 -0.74
N ILE A 135 9.32 -0.77 -1.32
CA ILE A 135 9.42 -0.94 -2.78
C ILE A 135 8.06 -0.71 -3.45
N VAL A 136 7.01 -1.33 -2.93
CA VAL A 136 5.64 -1.21 -3.47
C VAL A 136 5.12 0.22 -3.32
N MET A 137 5.45 0.92 -2.23
CA MET A 137 5.10 2.31 -2.03
C MET A 137 5.80 3.23 -3.06
N ILE A 138 7.09 3.00 -3.34
CA ILE A 138 7.82 3.75 -4.36
C ILE A 138 7.21 3.50 -5.74
N TRP A 139 6.92 2.24 -6.09
CA TRP A 139 6.22 1.88 -7.31
C TRP A 139 4.87 2.62 -7.43
N ASN A 140 4.03 2.54 -6.39
CA ASN A 140 2.72 3.16 -6.36
C ASN A 140 2.81 4.68 -6.53
N PHE A 141 3.78 5.33 -5.88
CA PHE A 141 3.98 6.78 -6.02
C PHE A 141 4.40 7.14 -7.45
N ILE A 142 5.42 6.49 -8.00
CA ILE A 142 5.95 6.78 -9.34
C ILE A 142 4.89 6.53 -10.40
N ALA A 143 4.26 5.36 -10.38
CA ALA A 143 3.25 4.99 -11.37
C ALA A 143 2.05 5.95 -11.32
N ASN A 144 1.55 6.30 -10.13
CA ASN A 144 0.47 7.29 -10.03
C ASN A 144 0.92 8.70 -10.44
N ARG A 145 2.15 9.12 -10.11
CA ARG A 145 2.68 10.43 -10.46
C ARG A 145 2.80 10.63 -11.98
N TYR A 146 3.30 9.62 -12.69
CA TYR A 146 3.57 9.70 -14.13
C TYR A 146 2.44 9.20 -15.02
N TRP A 147 1.50 8.42 -14.50
CA TRP A 147 0.37 7.91 -15.30
C TRP A 147 -0.97 8.52 -14.88
N THR A 148 -1.36 8.36 -13.60
CA THR A 148 -2.64 8.84 -13.09
C THR A 148 -2.70 10.38 -13.08
N TYR A 149 -1.67 11.03 -12.55
CA TYR A 149 -1.57 12.48 -12.32
C TYR A 149 -0.59 13.19 -13.27
N ASN A 150 -0.43 12.66 -14.49
CA ASN A 150 0.53 13.16 -15.48
C ASN A 150 0.24 14.58 -16.00
N ASP A 151 -0.95 15.10 -15.71
CA ASP A 151 -1.44 16.44 -16.00
C ASP A 151 -0.93 17.50 -15.01
N VAL A 152 -0.35 17.07 -13.89
CA VAL A 152 0.21 17.98 -12.88
C VAL A 152 1.66 18.33 -13.22
N LYS A 153 1.91 19.63 -13.45
CA LYS A 153 3.25 20.17 -13.72
C LYS A 153 4.21 19.83 -12.55
N ALA A 154 5.45 19.46 -12.91
CA ALA A 154 6.53 19.12 -11.99
C ALA A 154 7.08 20.35 -11.24
#